data_AF-R9JLW3-F1
#
_entry.id   AF-R9JLW3-F1
#
_cell.length_a   1.000
_cell.length_b   1.000
_cell.length_c   1.000
_cell.angle_alpha   90.00
_cell.angle_beta   90.00
_cell.angle_gamma   90.00
#
_symmetry.space_group_name_H-M   'P 1'
#
loop_
_entity.id
_entity.type
_entity.pdbx_description
1 polymer ?
#
loop_
_entity_poly.entity_id
_entity_poly.type
_entity_poly.pdbx_seq_one_letter_code
_entity_poly.pdbx_strand_id
1 'polypeptide(L)'
;MNFSEKIDIENNIVKYAIKAKYNEELTDEEIMEVETLHDYVKKIKFSEIDFTANITMDSGTPAVTDAEESDTVVEVSLGKIAPKEYVLDENLHIEFSIDAGRISDAELNDILTTKPLVSQAKIAVFQAKLKEKIIEILEDIRKEDNDFEQETETIL
;
A
#
# COMPACT_ATOMS: atom_id res chain seq x y z
N MET A 1 12.17 7.12 3.75
CA MET A 1 12.26 5.86 2.98
C MET A 1 11.68 6.04 1.58
N ASN A 2 12.33 5.48 0.54
CA ASN A 2 11.80 5.45 -0.84
C ASN A 2 11.33 4.04 -1.22
N PHE A 3 10.46 3.95 -2.24
CA PHE A 3 9.91 2.68 -2.71
C PHE A 3 10.06 2.47 -4.22
N SER A 4 10.23 1.21 -4.60
CA SER A 4 10.07 0.72 -5.97
C SER A 4 8.75 -0.05 -6.06
N GLU A 5 7.91 0.32 -7.02
CA GLU A 5 6.61 -0.32 -7.25
C GLU A 5 6.58 -0.98 -8.63
N LYS A 6 5.91 -2.12 -8.74
CA LYS A 6 5.70 -2.81 -10.02
C LYS A 6 4.33 -3.45 -10.06
N ILE A 7 3.61 -3.24 -11.16
CA ILE A 7 2.41 -3.99 -11.52
C ILE A 7 2.73 -4.83 -12.75
N ASP A 8 2.50 -6.14 -12.65
CA ASP A 8 2.64 -7.09 -13.75
C ASP A 8 1.29 -7.75 -14.03
N ILE A 9 0.95 -7.90 -15.31
CA ILE A 9 -0.27 -8.58 -15.74
C ILE A 9 0.14 -9.72 -16.67
N GLU A 10 0.04 -10.96 -16.17
CA GLU A 10 0.39 -12.16 -16.93
C GLU A 10 -0.62 -13.27 -16.65
N ASN A 11 -1.05 -13.98 -17.70
CA ASN A 11 -1.96 -15.14 -17.57
C ASN A 11 -3.22 -14.87 -16.72
N ASN A 12 -3.85 -13.70 -16.89
CA ASN A 12 -5.01 -13.24 -16.11
C ASN A 12 -4.74 -13.00 -14.62
N ILE A 13 -3.49 -12.98 -14.19
CA ILE A 13 -3.08 -12.64 -12.84
C ILE A 13 -2.52 -11.22 -12.85
N VAL A 14 -3.13 -10.34 -12.06
CA VAL A 14 -2.59 -9.00 -11.80
C VAL A 14 -1.80 -9.09 -10.50
N LYS A 15 -0.50 -8.79 -10.57
CA LYS A 15 0.42 -8.82 -9.43
C LYS A 15 0.94 -7.42 -9.15
N TYR A 16 0.92 -7.02 -7.90
CA TYR A 16 1.57 -5.82 -7.40
C TYR A 16 2.71 -6.20 -6.45
N ALA A 17 3.83 -5.49 -6.57
CA ALA A 17 4.95 -5.58 -5.66
C ALA A 17 5.42 -4.18 -5.27
N ILE A 18 5.67 -3.97 -3.98
CA ILE A 18 6.33 -2.80 -3.43
C ILE A 18 7.56 -3.25 -2.65
N LYS A 19 8.67 -2.54 -2.85
CA LYS A 19 9.94 -2.79 -2.18
C LYS A 19 10.55 -1.51 -1.67
N ALA A 20 11.22 -1.60 -0.53
CA ALA A 20 12.18 -0.60 -0.12
C ALA A 20 13.18 -0.33 -1.26
N LYS A 21 13.50 0.93 -1.49
CA LYS A 21 14.47 1.34 -2.49
C LYS A 21 15.45 2.33 -1.86
N TYR A 22 16.72 1.99 -1.98
CA TYR A 22 17.84 2.81 -1.56
C TYR A 22 18.86 2.88 -2.68
N ASN A 23 19.76 3.86 -2.61
CA ASN A 23 20.90 3.94 -3.49
C ASN A 23 21.88 2.79 -3.26
N GLU A 24 22.70 2.46 -4.25
CA GLU A 24 23.74 1.42 -4.11
C GLU A 24 24.74 1.78 -3.01
N GLU A 25 25.08 3.07 -2.90
CA GLU A 25 25.75 3.67 -1.75
C GLU A 25 24.75 4.59 -1.04
N LEU A 26 24.48 4.32 0.24
CA LEU A 26 23.53 5.11 1.02
C LEU A 26 24.04 6.54 1.21
N THR A 27 23.14 7.52 1.07
CA THR A 27 23.42 8.89 1.53
C THR A 27 23.35 8.98 3.05
N ASP A 28 23.90 10.04 3.65
CA ASP A 28 23.78 10.29 5.09
C ASP A 28 22.31 10.33 5.55
N GLU A 29 21.42 10.90 4.73
CA GLU A 29 19.97 10.92 4.98
C GLU A 29 19.36 9.51 4.97
N GLU A 30 19.77 8.67 4.02
CA GLU A 30 19.31 7.28 3.95
C GLU A 30 19.84 6.44 5.12
N ILE A 31 21.08 6.69 5.57
CA ILE A 31 21.66 6.03 6.76
C ILE A 31 20.83 6.38 8.00
N MET A 32 20.61 7.67 8.25
CA MET A 32 19.82 8.12 9.40
C MET A 32 18.40 7.52 9.37
N GLU A 33 17.72 7.54 8.23
CA GLU A 33 16.39 6.95 8.11
C GLU A 33 16.39 5.44 8.42
N VAL A 34 17.40 4.68 7.96
CA VAL A 34 17.53 3.25 8.29
C VAL A 34 17.74 3.04 9.79
N GLU A 35 18.59 3.85 10.42
CA GLU A 35 18.82 3.80 11.87
C GLU A 35 17.51 4.07 12.64
N THR A 36 16.77 5.12 12.28
CA THR A 36 15.46 5.43 12.89
C THR A 36 14.47 4.27 12.75
N LEU A 37 14.41 3.60 11.59
CA LEU A 37 13.54 2.44 11.39
C LEU A 37 13.92 1.25 12.30
N HIS A 38 15.21 1.12 12.65
CA HIS A 38 15.71 0.07 13.56
C HIS A 38 15.50 0.41 15.03
N ASP A 39 15.54 1.69 15.39
CA ASP A 39 15.25 2.15 16.75
C ASP A 39 13.75 2.07 17.08
N TYR A 40 12.90 2.39 16.10
CA TYR A 40 11.43 2.37 16.24
C TYR A 40 10.79 1.30 15.34
N VAL A 41 11.06 0.03 15.64
CA VAL A 41 10.55 -1.09 14.84
C VAL A 41 9.02 -1.13 14.83
N LYS A 42 8.42 -0.82 13.68
CA LYS A 42 6.97 -0.95 13.43
C LYS A 42 6.68 -2.03 12.40
N LYS A 43 5.44 -2.49 12.40
CA LYS A 43 4.94 -3.50 11.46
C LYS A 43 3.73 -2.99 10.68
N ILE A 44 3.71 -3.31 9.40
CA ILE A 44 2.52 -3.20 8.57
C ILE A 44 1.71 -4.46 8.78
N LYS A 45 0.47 -4.32 9.26
CA LYS A 45 -0.44 -5.45 9.50
C LYS A 45 -1.65 -5.34 8.61
N PHE A 46 -1.86 -6.32 7.75
CA PHE A 46 -2.99 -6.33 6.82
C PHE A 46 -4.35 -6.37 7.53
N SER A 47 -4.41 -6.91 8.75
CA SER A 47 -5.61 -6.91 9.57
C SER A 47 -6.03 -5.52 10.08
N GLU A 48 -5.12 -4.55 10.03
CA GLU A 48 -5.35 -3.17 10.49
C GLU A 48 -5.64 -2.21 9.32
N ILE A 49 -5.76 -2.72 8.09
CA ILE A 49 -6.02 -1.93 6.89
C ILE A 49 -7.40 -2.29 6.36
N ASP A 50 -8.25 -1.27 6.17
CA ASP A 50 -9.49 -1.41 5.41
C ASP A 50 -9.19 -1.27 3.91
N PHE A 51 -9.26 -2.39 3.20
CA PHE A 51 -9.04 -2.46 1.77
C PHE A 51 -10.32 -2.21 0.99
N THR A 52 -10.90 -1.03 1.23
CA THR A 52 -12.10 -0.54 0.57
C THR A 52 -11.83 0.88 0.06
N ALA A 53 -12.13 1.12 -1.22
CA ALA A 53 -12.02 2.46 -1.80
C ALA A 53 -12.92 2.61 -3.03
N ASN A 54 -13.26 3.86 -3.35
CA ASN A 54 -13.94 4.18 -4.59
C ASN A 54 -12.98 4.13 -5.77
N ILE A 55 -13.47 3.61 -6.88
CA ILE A 55 -12.72 3.43 -8.12
C ILE A 55 -13.45 4.14 -9.26
N THR A 56 -12.68 4.80 -10.12
CA THR A 56 -13.13 5.28 -11.43
C THR A 56 -12.25 4.72 -12.54
N MET A 57 -12.65 4.94 -13.79
CA MET A 57 -11.89 4.52 -14.96
C MET A 57 -11.05 5.70 -15.48
N ASP A 58 -9.74 5.67 -15.24
CA ASP A 58 -8.80 6.62 -15.84
C ASP A 58 -8.18 6.00 -17.09
N SER A 59 -8.49 6.58 -18.26
CA SER A 59 -7.90 6.17 -19.53
C SER A 59 -8.02 4.67 -19.82
N GLY A 60 -9.13 4.05 -19.37
CA GLY A 60 -9.40 2.62 -19.52
C GLY A 60 -8.80 1.72 -18.42
N THR A 61 -8.14 2.30 -17.42
CA THR A 61 -7.56 1.57 -16.28
C THR A 61 -8.28 1.98 -14.98
N PRO A 62 -8.68 1.02 -14.13
CA PRO A 62 -9.24 1.34 -12.82
C PRO A 62 -8.24 2.09 -11.93
N ALA A 63 -8.67 3.19 -11.32
CA ALA A 63 -7.88 4.01 -10.41
C ALA A 63 -8.70 4.44 -9.19
N VAL A 64 -8.05 4.51 -8.02
CA VAL A 64 -8.69 5.00 -6.78
C VAL A 64 -9.02 6.49 -6.91
N THR A 65 -10.17 6.88 -6.37
CA THR A 65 -10.65 8.27 -6.39
C THR A 65 -11.32 8.64 -5.07
N ASP A 66 -11.27 9.92 -4.71
CA ASP A 66 -12.01 10.48 -3.57
C ASP A 66 -13.44 10.90 -3.94
N ALA A 67 -13.84 10.74 -5.21
CA ALA A 67 -15.19 11.03 -5.66
C ALA A 67 -16.22 10.09 -5.02
N GLU A 68 -17.41 10.60 -4.75
CA GLU A 68 -18.54 9.79 -4.26
C GLU A 68 -19.06 8.83 -5.35
N GLU A 69 -19.75 7.77 -4.92
CA GLU A 69 -20.37 6.80 -5.81
C GLU A 69 -21.32 7.46 -6.81
N SER A 70 -21.24 7.02 -8.06
CA SER A 70 -22.04 7.55 -9.16
C SER A 70 -22.02 6.58 -10.35
N ASP A 71 -22.65 6.94 -11.46
CA ASP A 71 -22.65 6.11 -12.68
C ASP A 71 -21.25 5.86 -13.27
N THR A 72 -20.22 6.58 -12.79
CA THR A 72 -18.82 6.45 -13.23
C THR A 72 -17.85 6.12 -12.09
N VAL A 73 -18.36 5.92 -10.87
CA VAL A 73 -17.58 5.64 -9.66
C VAL A 73 -18.22 4.51 -8.85
N VAL A 74 -17.45 3.48 -8.52
CA VAL A 74 -17.93 2.32 -7.76
C VAL A 74 -17.02 2.00 -6.58
N GLU A 75 -17.60 1.63 -5.43
CA GLU A 75 -16.84 1.09 -4.31
C GLU A 75 -16.32 -0.31 -4.63
N VAL A 76 -15.03 -0.53 -4.37
CA VAL A 76 -14.37 -1.83 -4.50
C VAL A 76 -13.76 -2.21 -3.16
N SER A 77 -14.09 -3.41 -2.69
CA SER A 77 -13.49 -3.99 -1.50
C SER A 77 -12.75 -5.30 -1.84
N LEU A 78 -11.60 -5.52 -1.20
CA LEU A 78 -10.93 -6.83 -1.23
C LEU A 78 -11.61 -7.84 -0.29
N GLY A 79 -12.50 -7.38 0.58
CA GLY A 79 -13.09 -8.19 1.62
C GLY A 79 -12.04 -8.71 2.61
N LYS A 80 -12.26 -9.91 3.14
CA LYS A 80 -11.31 -10.52 4.08
C LYS A 80 -10.09 -11.07 3.34
N ILE A 81 -8.96 -10.39 3.50
CA ILE A 81 -7.66 -10.90 3.06
C ILE A 81 -6.97 -11.69 4.18
N ALA A 82 -6.06 -12.59 3.79
CA ALA A 82 -5.29 -13.36 4.76
C ALA A 82 -4.43 -12.41 5.62
N PRO A 83 -4.41 -12.58 6.95
CA PRO A 83 -3.58 -11.75 7.81
C PRO A 83 -2.11 -11.99 7.47
N LYS A 84 -1.39 -10.89 7.24
CA LYS A 84 0.05 -10.87 7.04
C LYS A 84 0.63 -9.66 7.77
N GLU A 85 1.85 -9.82 8.26
CA GLU A 85 2.62 -8.74 8.87
C GLU A 85 3.96 -8.62 8.17
N TYR A 86 4.44 -7.38 8.00
CA TYR A 86 5.77 -7.09 7.48
C TYR A 86 6.43 -6.07 8.39
N VAL A 87 7.72 -6.27 8.70
CA VAL A 87 8.52 -5.24 9.36
C VAL A 87 8.74 -4.11 8.34
N LEU A 88 8.55 -2.86 8.78
CA LEU A 88 8.86 -1.70 7.96
C LEU A 88 10.33 -1.34 8.14
N ASP A 89 11.17 -1.87 7.26
CA ASP A 89 12.62 -1.69 7.26
C ASP A 89 13.17 -1.61 5.82
N GLU A 90 14.49 -1.51 5.68
CA GLU A 90 15.19 -1.44 4.39
C GLU A 90 15.05 -2.70 3.52
N ASN A 91 14.58 -3.80 4.09
CA ASN A 91 14.36 -5.07 3.42
C ASN A 91 12.88 -5.29 3.06
N LEU A 92 12.02 -4.27 3.26
CA LEU A 92 10.59 -4.37 2.98
C LEU A 92 10.37 -4.87 1.55
N HIS A 93 9.62 -5.96 1.44
CA HIS A 93 9.17 -6.50 0.16
C HIS A 93 7.80 -7.14 0.33
N ILE A 94 6.78 -6.49 -0.22
CA ILE A 94 5.40 -6.95 -0.17
C ILE A 94 4.94 -7.29 -1.58
N GLU A 95 4.37 -8.48 -1.75
CA GLU A 95 3.73 -8.90 -2.99
C GLU A 95 2.28 -9.31 -2.74
N PHE A 96 1.41 -8.91 -3.65
CA PHE A 96 0.00 -9.29 -3.65
C PHE A 96 -0.47 -9.53 -5.09
N SER A 97 -1.34 -10.52 -5.28
CA SER A 97 -1.85 -10.84 -6.60
C SER A 97 -3.31 -11.28 -6.58
N ILE A 98 -4.00 -10.99 -7.67
CA ILE A 98 -5.37 -11.40 -7.90
C ILE A 98 -5.45 -12.11 -9.25
N ASP A 99 -6.01 -13.31 -9.22
CA ASP A 99 -6.32 -14.12 -10.40
C ASP A 99 -7.74 -13.80 -10.87
N ALA A 100 -7.87 -13.22 -12.06
CA ALA A 100 -9.16 -12.87 -12.64
C ALA A 100 -10.05 -14.10 -12.88
N GLY A 101 -9.47 -15.29 -13.02
CA GLY A 101 -10.22 -16.54 -13.11
C GLY A 101 -10.98 -16.90 -11.83
N ARG A 102 -10.60 -16.31 -10.69
CA ARG A 102 -11.24 -16.51 -9.38
C ARG A 102 -12.26 -15.43 -9.01
N ILE A 103 -12.39 -14.39 -9.83
CA ILE A 103 -13.39 -13.33 -9.62
C ILE A 103 -14.79 -13.87 -9.96
N SER A 104 -15.74 -13.59 -9.09
CA SER A 104 -17.15 -13.96 -9.31
C SER A 104 -17.79 -13.05 -10.34
N ASP A 105 -18.70 -13.58 -11.17
CA ASP A 105 -19.47 -12.76 -12.11
C ASP A 105 -20.36 -11.73 -11.39
N ALA A 106 -20.69 -11.98 -10.12
CA ALA A 106 -21.45 -11.05 -9.28
C ALA A 106 -20.68 -9.78 -8.90
N GLU A 107 -19.37 -9.75 -9.12
CA GLU A 107 -18.53 -8.55 -8.88
C GLU A 107 -18.43 -7.65 -10.11
N LEU A 108 -19.00 -8.08 -11.25
CA LEU A 108 -19.07 -7.26 -12.45
C LEU A 108 -20.19 -6.23 -12.32
N ASN A 109 -19.97 -5.06 -12.91
CA ASN A 109 -20.95 -3.98 -12.95
C ASN A 109 -20.78 -3.15 -14.24
N ASP A 110 -21.54 -2.07 -14.37
CA ASP A 110 -21.56 -1.22 -15.57
C ASP A 110 -20.22 -0.49 -15.81
N ILE A 111 -19.38 -0.36 -14.79
CA ILE A 111 -18.03 0.25 -14.85
C ILE A 111 -16.98 -0.85 -15.02
N LEU A 112 -16.95 -1.82 -14.10
CA LEU A 112 -16.03 -2.96 -14.09
C LEU A 112 -16.64 -4.15 -14.82
N THR A 113 -16.76 -4.01 -16.14
CA THR A 113 -17.50 -4.93 -17.01
C THR A 113 -16.84 -6.29 -17.23
N THR A 114 -15.57 -6.46 -16.82
CA THR A 114 -14.81 -7.70 -17.01
C THR A 114 -14.02 -8.09 -15.77
N LYS A 115 -13.80 -9.40 -15.57
CA LYS A 115 -13.00 -9.90 -14.43
C LYS A 115 -11.57 -9.35 -14.38
N PRO A 116 -10.88 -9.17 -15.52
CA PRO A 116 -9.59 -8.47 -15.53
C PRO A 116 -9.68 -7.05 -14.98
N LEU A 117 -10.74 -6.29 -15.32
CA LEU A 117 -10.93 -4.94 -14.78
C LEU A 117 -11.20 -4.98 -13.27
N VAL A 118 -12.02 -5.91 -12.77
CA VAL A 118 -12.20 -6.09 -11.32
C VAL A 118 -10.88 -6.43 -10.63
N SER A 119 -10.05 -7.28 -11.24
CA SER A 119 -8.76 -7.67 -10.67
C SER A 119 -7.78 -6.48 -10.60
N GLN A 120 -7.75 -5.66 -11.65
CA GLN A 120 -6.96 -4.42 -11.67
C GLN A 120 -7.48 -3.42 -10.62
N ALA A 121 -8.80 -3.24 -10.51
CA ALA A 121 -9.42 -2.37 -9.53
C ALA A 121 -9.05 -2.77 -8.09
N LYS A 122 -9.16 -4.06 -7.76
CA LYS A 122 -8.76 -4.56 -6.44
C LYS A 122 -7.25 -4.40 -6.19
N ILE A 123 -6.40 -4.53 -7.20
CA ILE A 123 -4.97 -4.24 -7.05
C ILE A 123 -4.72 -2.75 -6.82
N ALA A 124 -5.45 -1.86 -7.49
CA ALA A 124 -5.38 -0.42 -7.24
C ALA A 124 -5.80 -0.06 -5.81
N VAL A 125 -6.89 -0.65 -5.30
CA VAL A 125 -7.32 -0.50 -3.89
C VAL A 125 -6.22 -1.00 -2.94
N PHE A 126 -5.67 -2.19 -3.19
CA PHE A 126 -4.58 -2.73 -2.37
C PHE A 126 -3.36 -1.81 -2.32
N GLN A 127 -2.92 -1.34 -3.48
CA GLN A 127 -1.79 -0.41 -3.61
C GLN A 127 -2.03 0.88 -2.83
N ALA A 128 -3.17 1.53 -3.04
CA ALA A 128 -3.47 2.81 -2.38
C ALA A 128 -3.52 2.64 -0.85
N LYS A 129 -4.28 1.67 -0.35
CA LYS A 129 -4.47 1.45 1.09
C LYS A 129 -3.21 0.96 1.79
N LEU A 130 -2.40 0.13 1.12
CA LEU A 130 -1.10 -0.25 1.65
C LEU A 130 -0.17 0.97 1.78
N LYS A 131 -0.13 1.84 0.76
CA LYS A 131 0.71 3.05 0.78
C LYS A 131 0.26 4.04 1.84
N GLU A 132 -1.05 4.29 1.96
CA GLU A 132 -1.61 5.10 3.04
C GLU A 132 -1.11 4.60 4.40
N LYS A 133 -1.20 3.29 4.67
CA LYS A 133 -0.74 2.72 5.94
C LYS A 133 0.77 2.82 6.14
N ILE A 134 1.56 2.61 5.09
CA ILE A 134 3.02 2.76 5.18
C ILE A 134 3.39 4.21 5.54
N ILE A 135 2.76 5.19 4.90
CA ILE A 135 3.00 6.61 5.17
C ILE A 135 2.62 6.95 6.61
N GLU A 136 1.44 6.52 7.07
CA GLU A 136 0.99 6.69 8.46
C GLU A 136 2.03 6.18 9.46
N ILE A 137 2.55 4.95 9.24
CA ILE A 137 3.55 4.36 10.14
C ILE A 137 4.88 5.14 10.09
N LEU A 138 5.33 5.58 8.90
CA LEU A 138 6.56 6.39 8.78
C LEU A 138 6.43 7.74 9.48
N GLU A 139 5.26 8.38 9.40
CA GLU A 139 4.97 9.63 10.10
C GLU A 139 4.98 9.43 11.62
N ASP A 140 4.40 8.33 12.11
CA ASP A 140 4.43 7.96 13.53
C ASP A 140 5.86 7.73 14.03
N ILE A 141 6.70 7.00 13.28
CA ILE A 141 8.11 6.77 13.63
C ILE A 141 8.86 8.09 13.75
N ARG A 142 8.73 8.96 12.75
CA ARG A 142 9.41 10.28 12.75
C ARG A 142 8.94 11.17 13.88
N LYS A 143 7.67 11.07 14.26
CA LYS A 143 7.15 11.81 15.40
C LYS A 143 7.75 11.30 16.71
N GLU A 144 7.82 9.98 16.90
CA GLU A 144 8.45 9.38 18.08
C GLU A 144 9.93 9.78 18.21
N ASP A 145 10.66 9.79 17.09
CA ASP A 145 12.06 10.22 17.04
C ASP A 145 12.24 11.71 17.44
N ASN A 146 11.44 12.61 16.85
CA ASN A 146 11.48 14.04 17.18
C ASN A 146 11.05 14.36 18.62
N ASP A 147 10.11 13.59 19.18
CA ASP A 147 9.69 13.76 20.58
C ASP A 147 10.79 13.29 21.54
N PHE A 148 11.55 12.23 21.19
CA PHE A 148 12.69 11.77 21.97
C PHE A 148 13.87 12.76 21.99
N GLU A 149 14.20 13.37 20.84
CA GLU A 149 15.24 14.41 20.77
C GLU A 149 14.92 15.64 21.65
N GLN A 150 13.65 15.89 21.97
CA GLN A 150 13.22 17.01 22.82
C GLN A 150 13.34 16.75 24.33
N GLU A 151 13.47 15.50 24.78
CA GLU A 151 13.52 15.17 26.22
C GLU A 151 14.90 15.35 26.88
N THR A 152 15.94 15.77 26.15
CA THR A 152 17.29 15.97 26.70
C THR A 152 17.55 17.39 27.21
N GLU A 153 17.12 17.68 28.45
CA GLU A 153 17.89 18.33 29.53
C GLU A 153 16.95 18.83 30.63
N THR A 154 16.94 18.14 31.79
CA THR A 154 16.73 18.80 33.08
C THR A 154 17.97 18.56 33.92
N ILE A 155 18.90 19.50 33.87
CA ILE A 155 20.00 19.55 34.83
C ILE A 155 19.42 20.11 36.14
N LEU A 156 19.35 19.28 37.19
CA LEU A 156 19.06 19.70 38.57
C LEU A 156 20.33 20.24 39.25
#